data_AF-A0A6V8PMW4-F1
#
_entry.id   AF-A0A6V8PMW4-F1
#
_cell.length_a   1.000
_cell.length_b   1.000
_cell.length_c   1.000
_cell.angle_alpha   90.00
_cell.angle_beta   90.00
_cell.angle_gamma   90.00
#
_symmetry.space_group_name_H-M   'P 1'
#
loop_
_entity.id
_entity.type
_entity.pdbx_description
1 polymer ?
#
loop_
_entity_poly.entity_id
_entity_poly.type
_entity_poly.pdbx_seq_one_letter_code
_entity_poly.pdbx_strand_id
1 'polypeptide(L)' 'LLSLPLSGLEERLTLDQDMPLLQEKERGKRIKELWEEREKKYLTAADQVVEVKNMSAEEIADLIIRNYRKLVKEVEP' A
#
# COMPACT_ATOMS: atom_id res chain seq x y z
N LEU A 1 -0.85 -6.68 0.26
CA LEU A 1 -0.93 -5.29 -0.25
C LEU A 1 -1.36 -4.35 0.86
N LEU A 2 -0.58 -3.31 1.14
CA LEU A 2 -1.03 -2.19 1.98
C LEU A 2 -1.83 -1.23 1.09
N SER A 3 -3.13 -1.19 1.27
CA SER A 3 -4.05 -0.36 0.52
C SER A 3 -4.21 1.00 1.19
N LEU A 4 -4.00 2.06 0.43
CA LEU A 4 -4.21 3.43 0.85
C LEU A 4 -4.88 4.17 -0.31
N PRO A 5 -5.91 5.00 -0.05
CA PRO A 5 -6.48 5.84 -1.09
C PRO A 5 -5.41 6.73 -1.75
N LEU A 6 -5.59 7.03 -3.04
CA LEU A 6 -4.63 7.83 -3.81
C LEU A 6 -4.27 9.15 -3.12
N SER A 7 -5.25 9.81 -2.50
CA SER A 7 -5.03 11.06 -1.74
C SER A 7 -4.05 10.88 -0.57
N GLY A 8 -4.15 9.77 0.17
CA GLY A 8 -3.21 9.48 1.26
C GLY A 8 -1.82 9.10 0.75
N LEU A 9 -1.74 8.49 -0.43
CA LEU A 9 -0.47 8.18 -1.08
C LEU A 9 0.23 9.46 -1.57
N GLU A 10 -0.52 10.39 -2.15
CA GLU A 10 -0.03 11.71 -2.54
C GLU A 10 0.57 12.46 -1.35
N GLU A 11 -0.18 12.57 -0.24
CA GLU A 11 0.28 13.23 1.00
C GLU A 11 1.63 12.70 1.49
N ARG A 12 1.77 11.36 1.57
CA ARG A 12 3.00 10.70 2.02
C ARG A 12 4.17 10.95 1.06
N LEU A 13 3.90 10.92 -0.24
CA LEU A 13 4.93 11.06 -1.26
C LEU A 13 5.33 12.53 -1.51
N THR A 14 4.55 13.52 -1.07
CA THR A 14 4.93 14.94 -1.20
C THR A 14 6.20 15.29 -0.43
N LEU A 15 6.48 14.59 0.66
CA LEU A 15 7.63 14.86 1.53
C LEU A 15 8.95 14.28 0.98
N ASP A 16 8.87 13.29 0.08
CA ASP A 16 10.03 12.61 -0.46
C ASP A 16 10.45 13.21 -1.82
N GLN A 17 11.47 14.07 -1.76
CA GLN A 17 12.01 14.78 -2.91
C GLN A 17 13.07 13.98 -3.67
N ASP A 18 13.46 12.78 -3.22
CA ASP A 18 14.54 12.00 -3.85
C ASP A 18 14.03 10.90 -4.77
N MET A 19 12.71 10.70 -4.84
CA MET A 19 12.06 9.68 -5.66
C MET A 19 12.25 9.96 -7.17
N PRO A 20 13.06 9.18 -7.92
CA PRO A 20 13.43 9.52 -9.30
C PRO A 20 12.23 9.58 -10.25
N LEU A 21 11.26 8.67 -10.06
CA LEU A 21 10.05 8.60 -10.87
C LEU A 21 9.04 9.73 -10.57
N LEU A 22 9.28 10.52 -9.52
CA LEU A 22 8.42 11.62 -9.09
C LEU A 22 9.10 12.99 -9.21
N GLN A 23 10.25 13.10 -9.89
CA GLN A 23 10.94 14.38 -10.11
C GLN A 23 10.24 15.29 -11.13
N GLU A 24 9.16 14.82 -11.74
CA GLU A 24 8.41 15.55 -12.77
C GLU A 24 7.56 16.70 -12.18
N LYS A 25 7.30 17.73 -12.98
CA LYS A 25 6.50 18.90 -12.57
C LYS A 25 5.08 18.54 -12.10
N GLU A 26 4.50 17.45 -12.63
CA GLU A 26 3.14 17.00 -12.34
C GLU A 26 3.12 15.73 -11.46
N ARG A 27 3.69 15.81 -10.25
CA ARG A 27 3.83 14.67 -9.31
C ARG A 27 2.53 13.88 -9.08
N GLY A 28 1.42 14.57 -8.79
CA GLY A 28 0.13 13.91 -8.51
C GLY A 28 -0.37 13.09 -9.70
N LYS A 29 -0.28 13.64 -10.91
CA LYS A 29 -0.61 12.92 -12.14
C LYS A 29 0.26 11.69 -12.33
N ARG A 30 1.57 11.82 -12.08
CA ARG A 30 2.50 10.70 -12.17
C ARG A 30 2.22 9.60 -11.16
N ILE A 31 1.86 9.95 -9.93
CA ILE A 31 1.43 9.00 -8.89
C ILE A 31 0.18 8.25 -9.34
N LYS A 32 -0.81 8.96 -9.90
CA LYS A 32 -2.04 8.35 -10.43
C LYS A 32 -1.77 7.37 -11.57
N GLU A 33 -0.97 7.75 -12.56
CA GLU A 33 -0.60 6.88 -13.67
C GLU A 33 0.11 5.61 -13.19
N LEU A 34 1.04 5.75 -12.24
CA LEU A 34 1.75 4.62 -11.63
C LEU A 34 0.80 3.72 -10.83
N TRP A 35 -0.20 4.29 -10.16
CA TRP A 35 -1.22 3.50 -9.47
C TRP A 35 -2.04 2.67 -10.46
N GLU A 36 -2.59 3.31 -11.50
CA GLU A 36 -3.40 2.65 -12.52
C GLU A 36 -2.63 1.53 -13.24
N GLU A 37 -1.33 1.71 -13.51
CA GLU A 37 -0.49 0.70 -14.16
C GLU A 37 -0.20 -0.51 -13.25
N ARG A 38 -0.10 -0.30 -11.94
CA ARG A 38 0.42 -1.30 -10.98
C ARG A 38 -0.65 -1.95 -10.11
N GLU A 39 -1.80 -1.32 -9.94
CA GLU A 39 -2.88 -1.78 -9.04
C GLU A 39 -3.23 -3.24 -9.32
N LYS A 40 -3.49 -3.59 -10.58
CA LYS A 40 -3.82 -4.98 -10.96
C LYS A 40 -2.70 -5.96 -10.60
N LYS A 41 -1.43 -5.58 -10.80
CA LYS A 41 -0.26 -6.43 -10.48
C LYS A 41 -0.19 -6.67 -8.97
N TYR A 42 -0.39 -5.62 -8.18
CA TYR A 42 -0.38 -5.71 -6.72
C TYR A 42 -1.54 -6.54 -6.16
N LEU A 43 -2.76 -6.36 -6.69
CA LEU A 43 -3.92 -7.14 -6.28
C LEU A 43 -3.77 -8.61 -6.63
N THR A 44 -3.23 -8.92 -7.81
CA THR A 44 -3.02 -10.31 -8.26
C THR A 44 -1.98 -11.03 -7.40
N ALA A 45 -0.93 -10.34 -6.98
CA ALA A 45 0.17 -10.93 -6.21
C ALA A 45 -0.09 -11.00 -4.69
N ALA A 46 -1.15 -10.37 -4.19
CA ALA A 46 -1.38 -10.25 -2.76
C ALA A 46 -2.28 -11.35 -2.21
N ASP A 47 -1.77 -12.14 -1.26
CA ASP A 47 -2.60 -13.07 -0.48
C ASP A 47 -3.61 -12.33 0.41
N GLN A 48 -3.26 -11.11 0.83
CA GLN A 48 -4.11 -10.25 1.64
C GLN A 48 -3.99 -8.78 1.24
N VAL A 49 -5.11 -8.07 1.33
CA VAL A 49 -5.19 -6.61 1.19
C VAL A 49 -5.56 -6.03 2.54
N VAL A 50 -4.76 -5.07 3.02
CA VAL A 50 -4.95 -4.41 4.32
C VAL A 50 -5.11 -2.93 4.10
N GLU A 51 -6.26 -2.36 4.46
CA GLU A 51 -6.45 -0.90 4.42
C GLU A 51 -5.71 -0.25 5.58
N VAL A 52 -4.82 0.71 5.27
CA VAL A 52 -3.88 1.28 6.26
C VAL A 52 -4.10 2.77 6.54
N LYS A 53 -5.26 3.31 6.13
CA LYS A 53 -5.57 4.73 6.35
C LYS A 53 -5.62 5.01 7.86
N ASN A 54 -4.89 6.03 8.31
CA ASN A 54 -4.82 6.48 9.71
C ASN A 54 -4.25 5.45 10.70
N MET A 55 -3.47 4.47 10.24
CA MET A 55 -2.78 3.52 11.11
C MET A 55 -1.30 3.86 11.24
N SER A 56 -0.76 3.69 12.45
CA SER A 56 0.69 3.66 12.70
C SER A 56 1.34 2.43 12.08
N ALA A 57 2.67 2.45 11.93
CA ALA A 57 3.41 1.31 11.40
C ALA A 57 3.27 0.08 12.32
N GLU A 58 3.25 0.28 13.63
CA GLU A 58 3.05 -0.76 14.64
C GLU A 58 1.67 -1.42 14.51
N GLU A 59 0.60 -0.63 14.40
CA GLU A 59 -0.76 -1.16 14.22
C GLU A 59 -0.91 -1.95 12.93
N ILE A 60 -0.27 -1.48 11.84
CA ILE A 60 -0.28 -2.19 10.55
C ILE A 60 0.45 -3.54 10.69
N ALA A 61 1.61 -3.54 11.34
CA ALA A 61 2.39 -4.77 11.56
C ALA A 61 1.62 -5.79 12.40
N ASP A 62 1.02 -5.34 13.51
CA ASP A 62 0.19 -6.18 14.38
C ASP A 62 -1.00 -6.79 13.64
N LEU A 63 -1.65 -6.00 12.77
CA LEU A 63 -2.77 -6.47 11.96
C LEU A 63 -2.33 -7.55 10.96
N ILE A 64 -1.19 -7.37 10.29
CA ILE A 64 -0.63 -8.36 9.35
C ILE A 64 -0.32 -9.66 10.08
N ILE A 65 0.37 -9.60 11.22
CA ILE A 65 0.73 -10.79 12.01
C ILE A 65 -0.52 -11.53 12.48
N ARG A 66 -1.54 -10.79 12.95
CA ARG A 66 -2.81 -11.36 13.38
C ARG A 66 -3.53 -12.06 12.23
N ASN A 67 -3.60 -11.44 11.07
CA ASN A 67 -4.27 -11.98 9.90
C ASN A 67 -3.55 -13.23 9.37
N TYR A 68 -2.21 -13.21 9.34
CA TYR A 68 -1.40 -14.37 8.99
C TYR A 68 -1.65 -15.56 9.93
N ARG A 69 -1.66 -15.34 11.25
CA ARG A 69 -1.94 -16.40 12.23
C ARG A 69 -3.33 -17.02 12.09
N LYS A 70 -4.34 -16.23 11.69
CA LYS A 70 -5.69 -16.74 11.42
C LYS A 70 -5.70 -17.65 10.19
N LEU A 71 -5.08 -17.20 9.10
CA LEU A 71 -4.90 -17.98 7.88
C LEU A 71 -4.24 -19.33 8.17
N VAL A 72 -3.11 -19.34 8.90
CA VAL A 72 -2.41 -20.58 9.24
C VAL A 72 -3.32 -21.54 10.03
N LYS A 73 -4.08 -21.03 11.01
CA LYS A 73 -5.02 -21.84 11.80
C LYS A 73 -6.22 -22.37 11.00
N GLU A 74 -6.62 -21.71 9.92
CA GLU A 74 -7.69 -22.19 9.04
C GLU A 74 -7.20 -23.25 8.05
N VAL A 75 -5.89 -23.28 7.78
CA VAL A 75 -5.24 -24.21 6.84
C VAL A 75 -4.73 -25.47 7.55
N GLU A 76 -4.37 -25.39 8.83
CA GLU A 76 -3.97 -26.54 9.64
C GLU A 76 -5.20 -27.15 10.37
N PRO A 77 -5.60 -28.41 10.08
CA PRO A 77 -6.76 -29.08 10.68
C PRO A 77 -6.58 -29.48 12.15
#